data_AF-A0A8T6V4Z8-F1
#
_entry.id   AF-A0A8T6V4Z8-F1
#
_cell.length_a   1.000
_cell.length_b   1.000
_cell.length_c   1.000
_cell.angle_alpha   90.00
_cell.angle_beta   90.00
_cell.angle_gamma   90.00
#
_symmetry.space_group_name_H-M   'P 1'
#
loop_
_entity.id
_entity.type
_entity.pdbx_description
1 polymer ?
#
loop_
_entity_poly.entity_id
_entity_poly.type
_entity_poly.pdbx_seq_one_letter_code
_entity_poly.pdbx_strand_id
1 'polypeptide(L)'
;MSSPVDPSLAGCISSAFSTAENSKINFRSFILFIFIANAPDLDFLPGIITGQPNLYHHGISHSIGIGIVVSLILALVLNHKKSLAIAKNFWLYFSLYISHLFLDYLSVDGRPPAGIPVFWPISGEYFIFPFPILPPILHSQF
;
A
#
# COMPACT_ATOMS: atom_id res chain seq x y z
N MET A 1 -6.46 -10.78 4.10
CA MET A 1 -6.69 -9.37 3.73
C MET A 1 -6.96 -8.58 4.98
N SER A 2 -6.14 -7.57 5.25
CA SER A 2 -6.50 -6.52 6.19
C SER A 2 -7.63 -5.68 5.57
N SER A 3 -8.56 -5.14 6.36
CA SER A 3 -9.65 -4.34 5.79
C SER A 3 -9.05 -3.07 5.19
N PRO A 4 -9.56 -2.47 4.10
CA PRO A 4 -9.08 -1.18 3.59
C PRO A 4 -9.09 -0.05 4.65
N VAL A 5 -9.77 -0.28 5.78
CA VAL A 5 -9.77 0.57 6.98
C VAL A 5 -8.43 0.50 7.75
N ASP A 6 -7.73 -0.63 7.77
CA ASP A 6 -6.53 -0.86 8.58
C ASP A 6 -5.29 -0.10 8.01
N PRO A 7 -5.00 -0.13 6.69
CA PRO A 7 -3.95 0.69 6.07
C PRO A 7 -4.27 2.19 6.11
N SER A 8 -5.56 2.54 6.01
CA SER A 8 -6.02 3.92 6.14
C SER A 8 -5.75 4.49 7.55
N LEU A 9 -5.85 3.65 8.60
CA LEU A 9 -5.48 4.02 9.97
C LEU A 9 -3.96 4.20 10.14
N ALA A 10 -3.16 3.33 9.53
CA ALA A 10 -1.71 3.47 9.49
C ALA A 10 -1.30 4.75 8.74
N GLY A 11 -2.00 5.09 7.66
CA GLY A 11 -1.84 6.37 6.96
C GLY A 11 -2.15 7.58 7.83
N CYS A 12 -3.22 7.52 8.64
CA CYS A 12 -3.52 8.53 9.66
C CYS A 12 -2.38 8.66 10.67
N ILE A 13 -1.81 7.56 11.16
CA ILE A 13 -0.70 7.57 12.15
C ILE A 13 0.59 8.14 11.52
N SER A 14 0.97 7.70 10.32
CA SER A 14 2.15 8.24 9.62
C SER A 14 1.99 9.71 9.26
N SER A 15 0.76 10.15 8.92
CA SER A 15 0.46 11.57 8.75
C SER A 15 0.62 12.35 10.05
N ALA A 16 0.20 11.76 11.19
CA ALA A 16 0.37 12.34 12.52
C ALA A 16 1.86 12.47 12.91
N PHE A 17 2.70 11.49 12.56
CA PHE A 17 4.15 11.54 12.81
C PHE A 17 4.90 12.52 11.89
N SER A 18 4.49 12.65 10.64
CA SER A 18 5.02 13.70 9.75
C SER A 18 4.64 15.11 10.22
N THR A 19 3.54 15.24 10.97
CA THR A 19 3.02 16.50 11.53
C THR A 19 3.59 16.90 12.90
N ALA A 20 4.62 16.22 13.42
CA ALA A 20 5.41 16.80 14.52
C ALA A 20 6.04 18.15 14.12
N GLU A 21 6.12 18.46 12.81
CA GLU A 21 6.32 19.81 12.26
C GLU A 21 5.00 20.43 11.74
N ASN A 22 4.16 20.89 12.68
CA ASN A 22 3.35 22.11 12.62
C ASN A 22 2.73 22.56 11.27
N SER A 23 1.98 21.70 10.57
CA SER A 23 1.13 22.13 9.44
C SER A 23 -0.21 21.41 9.44
N LYS A 24 -1.31 22.18 9.35
CA LYS A 24 -2.67 21.62 9.21
C LYS A 24 -2.74 20.84 7.90
N ILE A 25 -3.07 19.55 7.96
CA ILE A 25 -3.27 18.73 6.76
C ILE A 25 -4.45 19.31 5.96
N ASN A 26 -4.19 19.76 4.73
CA ASN A 26 -5.24 20.17 3.81
C ASN A 26 -6.01 18.91 3.36
N PHE A 27 -7.34 19.00 3.22
CA PHE A 27 -8.21 17.92 2.75
C PHE A 27 -7.69 17.24 1.47
N ARG A 28 -7.08 18.01 0.56
CA ARG A 28 -6.44 17.46 -0.65
C ARG A 28 -5.28 16.51 -0.33
N SER A 29 -4.41 16.87 0.60
CA SER A 29 -3.29 16.03 1.04
C SER A 29 -3.79 14.81 1.80
N PHE A 30 -4.87 14.96 2.58
CA PHE A 30 -5.51 13.84 3.27
C PHE A 30 -6.04 12.79 2.30
N ILE A 31 -6.79 13.20 1.28
CA ILE A 31 -7.28 12.29 0.21
C ILE A 31 -6.09 11.62 -0.49
N LEU A 32 -5.05 12.38 -0.82
CA LEU A 32 -3.86 11.83 -1.46
C LEU A 32 -3.21 10.73 -0.60
N PHE A 33 -3.08 10.93 0.71
CA PHE A 33 -2.46 9.94 1.59
C PHE A 33 -3.30 8.66 1.69
N ILE A 34 -4.62 8.78 1.77
CA ILE A 34 -5.54 7.62 1.71
C ILE A 34 -5.33 6.88 0.39
N PHE A 35 -5.28 7.61 -0.73
CA PHE A 35 -5.11 7.00 -2.04
C PHE A 35 -3.76 6.27 -2.17
N ILE A 36 -2.68 6.85 -1.66
CA ILE A 36 -1.35 6.21 -1.68
C ILE A 36 -1.32 4.97 -0.80
N ALA A 37 -1.91 5.04 0.40
CA ALA A 37 -1.96 3.91 1.31
C ALA A 37 -2.72 2.73 0.70
N ASN A 38 -3.79 2.98 -0.06
CA ASN A 38 -4.60 1.94 -0.72
C ASN A 38 -4.17 1.69 -2.18
N ALA A 39 -3.06 2.26 -2.63
CA ALA A 39 -2.59 2.09 -4.00
C ALA A 39 -2.31 0.62 -4.39
N PRO A 40 -1.80 -0.26 -3.49
CA PRO A 40 -1.61 -1.69 -3.81
C PRO A 40 -2.92 -2.37 -4.27
N ASP A 41 -4.04 -2.10 -3.59
CA ASP A 41 -5.36 -2.67 -3.87
C ASP A 41 -6.01 -2.11 -5.14
N LEU A 42 -5.43 -1.12 -5.81
CA LEU A 42 -5.95 -0.68 -7.11
C LEU A 42 -5.78 -1.75 -8.20
N ASP A 43 -5.04 -2.82 -7.92
CA ASP A 43 -4.92 -4.02 -8.76
C ASP A 43 -6.26 -4.77 -8.95
N PHE A 44 -7.27 -4.52 -8.13
CA PHE A 44 -8.63 -5.01 -8.33
C PHE A 44 -9.31 -4.39 -9.56
N LEU A 45 -8.98 -3.15 -9.94
CA LEU A 45 -9.69 -2.40 -10.98
C LEU A 45 -9.63 -3.10 -12.35
N PRO A 46 -8.45 -3.53 -12.85
CA PRO A 46 -8.37 -4.34 -14.07
C PRO A 46 -9.20 -5.63 -13.98
N GLY A 47 -9.20 -6.28 -12.81
CA GLY A 47 -9.98 -7.50 -12.57
C GLY A 47 -11.49 -7.25 -12.66
N ILE A 48 -11.98 -6.12 -12.15
CA ILE A 48 -13.41 -5.75 -12.27
C ILE A 48 -13.79 -5.55 -13.74
N ILE A 49 -12.92 -4.91 -14.53
CA ILE A 49 -13.16 -4.66 -15.96
C ILE A 49 -13.24 -5.98 -16.74
N THR A 50 -12.41 -6.97 -16.38
CA THR A 50 -12.39 -8.29 -17.04
C THR A 50 -13.41 -9.28 -16.47
N GLY A 51 -14.22 -8.87 -15.49
CA GLY A 51 -15.20 -9.72 -14.81
C GLY A 51 -14.58 -10.72 -13.83
N GLN A 52 -13.29 -10.60 -13.52
CA GLN A 52 -12.55 -11.44 -12.58
C GLN A 52 -11.79 -10.55 -11.58
N PRO A 53 -12.48 -9.94 -10.59
CA PRO A 53 -11.90 -8.96 -9.66
C PRO A 53 -10.63 -9.45 -8.97
N ASN A 54 -10.59 -10.74 -8.63
CA ASN A 54 -9.49 -11.35 -7.89
C ASN A 54 -8.32 -11.83 -8.76
N LEU A 55 -8.33 -11.61 -10.07
CA LEU A 55 -7.32 -12.18 -10.97
C LEU A 55 -5.91 -11.59 -10.71
N TYR A 56 -5.84 -10.29 -10.44
CA TYR A 56 -4.57 -9.57 -10.24
C TYR A 56 -4.29 -9.23 -8.78
N HIS A 57 -5.20 -9.61 -7.89
CA HIS A 57 -5.12 -9.29 -6.47
C HIS A 57 -4.00 -10.08 -5.79
N HIS A 58 -3.24 -9.44 -4.87
CA HIS A 58 -1.97 -9.92 -4.31
C HIS A 58 -0.87 -10.16 -5.38
N GLY A 59 -0.96 -9.46 -6.52
CA GLY A 59 0.02 -9.52 -7.58
C GLY A 59 1.26 -8.66 -7.30
N ILE A 60 1.94 -8.24 -8.38
CA ILE A 60 3.16 -7.41 -8.33
C ILE A 60 2.97 -6.05 -7.62
N SER A 61 1.73 -5.56 -7.52
CA SER A 61 1.33 -4.37 -6.76
C SER A 61 1.76 -4.46 -5.29
N HIS A 62 1.71 -5.65 -4.69
CA HIS A 62 2.04 -5.88 -3.29
C HIS A 62 3.54 -6.17 -3.09
N SER A 63 4.37 -5.41 -3.80
CA SER A 63 5.84 -5.52 -3.75
C SER A 63 6.51 -4.23 -3.37
N ILE A 64 7.66 -4.34 -2.68
CA ILE A 64 8.49 -3.20 -2.34
C ILE A 64 8.99 -2.49 -3.62
N GLY A 65 9.28 -3.25 -4.68
CA GLY A 65 9.71 -2.72 -5.96
C GLY A 65 8.70 -1.73 -6.56
N ILE A 66 7.42 -2.12 -6.63
CA ILE A 66 6.36 -1.21 -7.08
C ILE A 66 6.18 -0.04 -6.10
N GLY A 67 6.24 -0.28 -4.80
CA GLY A 67 6.17 0.79 -3.80
C GLY A 67 7.24 1.87 -3.98
N ILE A 68 8.48 1.50 -4.31
CA ILE A 68 9.56 2.44 -4.64
C ILE A 68 9.20 3.24 -5.90
N VAL A 69 8.78 2.57 -6.97
CA VAL A 69 8.45 3.22 -8.25
C VAL A 69 7.31 4.22 -8.10
N VAL A 70 6.21 3.81 -7.47
CA VAL A 70 5.03 4.66 -7.24
C VAL A 70 5.40 5.87 -6.38
N SER A 71 6.10 5.65 -5.27
CA SER A 71 6.50 6.73 -4.35
C SER A 71 7.45 7.72 -5.02
N LEU A 72 8.37 7.23 -5.86
CA LEU A 72 9.30 8.07 -6.61
C LEU A 72 8.57 8.90 -7.67
N ILE A 73 7.67 8.30 -8.45
CA ILE A 73 6.87 9.01 -9.46
C ILE A 73 6.07 10.12 -8.79
N LEU A 74 5.37 9.82 -7.69
CA LEU A 74 4.59 10.82 -6.95
C LEU A 74 5.47 11.93 -6.36
N ALA A 75 6.63 11.58 -5.79
CA ALA A 75 7.57 12.56 -5.27
C ALA A 75 8.07 13.51 -6.36
N LEU A 76 8.41 12.99 -7.55
CA LEU A 76 8.86 13.78 -8.69
C LEU A 76 7.75 14.66 -9.27
N VAL A 77 6.56 14.09 -9.49
CA VAL A 77 5.42 14.78 -10.13
C VAL A 77 4.84 15.88 -9.23
N LEU A 78 4.79 15.66 -7.92
CA LEU A 78 4.19 16.62 -7.01
C LEU A 78 5.19 17.68 -6.52
N ASN A 79 6.50 17.47 -6.70
CA ASN A 79 7.55 18.32 -6.11
C ASN A 79 8.62 18.80 -7.09
N HIS A 80 8.26 18.96 -8.37
CA HIS A 80 9.12 19.29 -9.51
C HIS A 80 10.17 20.42 -9.33
N LYS A 81 10.08 21.27 -8.30
CA LYS A 81 10.95 22.46 -8.14
C LYS A 81 11.82 22.48 -6.87
N LYS A 82 11.73 21.49 -5.98
CA LYS A 82 12.48 21.50 -4.70
C LYS A 82 13.07 20.13 -4.38
N SER A 83 14.36 19.95 -4.64
CA SER A 83 15.09 18.67 -4.43
C SER A 83 14.93 18.12 -3.01
N LEU A 84 15.06 18.96 -1.97
CA LEU A 84 14.86 18.54 -0.58
C LEU A 84 13.44 18.05 -0.29
N ALA A 85 12.43 18.60 -0.99
CA ALA A 85 11.04 18.19 -0.85
C ALA A 85 10.77 16.85 -1.55
N ILE A 86 11.47 16.55 -2.65
CA ILE A 86 11.37 15.25 -3.35
C ILE A 86 11.80 14.13 -2.40
N ALA A 87 12.96 14.25 -1.75
CA ALA A 87 13.44 13.22 -0.83
C ALA A 87 12.53 13.04 0.39
N LYS A 88 12.10 14.14 1.03
CA LYS A 88 11.17 14.09 2.19
C LYS A 88 9.85 13.41 1.81
N ASN A 89 9.26 13.81 0.68
CA ASN A 89 7.96 13.29 0.24
C ASN A 89 8.06 11.87 -0.30
N PHE A 90 9.17 11.48 -0.93
CA PHE A 90 9.43 10.09 -1.30
C PHE A 90 9.33 9.18 -0.07
N TRP A 91 10.06 9.48 1.01
CA TRP A 91 10.03 8.67 2.23
C TRP A 91 8.67 8.65 2.89
N LEU A 92 7.93 9.76 2.85
CA LEU A 92 6.54 9.81 3.33
C LEU A 92 5.62 8.88 2.52
N TYR A 93 5.61 9.01 1.19
CA TYR A 93 4.76 8.19 0.31
C TYR A 93 5.14 6.72 0.38
N PHE A 94 6.44 6.43 0.46
CA PHE A 94 6.94 5.08 0.60
C PHE A 94 6.52 4.45 1.93
N SER A 95 6.58 5.21 3.02
CA SER A 95 6.11 4.72 4.34
C SER A 95 4.61 4.43 4.34
N LEU A 96 3.81 5.25 3.65
CA LEU A 96 2.37 5.02 3.46
C LEU A 96 2.08 3.78 2.61
N TYR A 97 2.87 3.54 1.57
CA TYR A 97 2.72 2.36 0.73
C TYR A 97 3.13 1.08 1.47
N ILE A 98 4.26 1.13 2.18
CA ILE A 98 4.79 -0.02 2.92
C ILE A 98 3.90 -0.38 4.11
N SER A 99 3.17 0.56 4.72
CA SER A 99 2.26 0.22 5.81
C SER A 99 1.17 -0.76 5.35
N HIS A 100 0.65 -0.62 4.13
CA HIS A 100 -0.29 -1.56 3.52
C HIS A 100 0.34 -2.95 3.35
N LEU A 101 1.51 -3.03 2.69
CA LEU A 101 2.23 -4.29 2.50
C LEU A 101 2.57 -4.98 3.83
N PHE A 102 2.91 -4.20 4.86
CA PHE A 102 3.21 -4.73 6.17
C PHE A 102 1.96 -5.33 6.83
N LEU A 103 0.80 -4.69 6.69
CA LEU A 103 -0.46 -5.22 7.19
C LEU A 103 -0.89 -6.49 6.45
N ASP A 104 -0.69 -6.54 5.13
CA ASP A 104 -0.98 -7.75 4.36
C ASP A 104 -0.03 -8.90 4.67
N TYR A 105 1.26 -8.61 4.91
CA TYR A 105 2.22 -9.61 5.37
C TYR A 105 1.81 -10.23 6.73
N LEU A 106 1.20 -9.44 7.62
CA LEU A 106 0.70 -9.89 8.93
C LEU A 106 -0.72 -10.49 8.89
N SER A 107 -1.41 -10.37 7.76
CA SER A 107 -2.78 -10.86 7.59
C SER A 107 -2.79 -12.35 7.24
N VAL A 108 -3.84 -13.05 7.67
CA VAL A 108 -4.13 -14.38 7.11
C VAL A 108 -4.48 -14.22 5.64
N ASP A 109 -3.74 -14.92 4.79
CA ASP A 109 -4.16 -15.19 3.42
C ASP A 109 -4.81 -16.57 3.35
N GLY A 110 -6.09 -16.58 2.98
CA GLY A 110 -6.89 -17.80 2.85
C GLY A 110 -6.81 -18.43 1.45
N ARG A 111 -6.06 -17.84 0.50
CA ARG A 111 -6.00 -18.30 -0.89
C ARG A 111 -4.56 -18.52 -1.35
N PRO A 112 -4.25 -19.65 -2.01
CA PRO A 112 -2.96 -19.82 -2.66
C PRO A 112 -2.83 -18.98 -3.94
N PRO A 113 -1.65 -18.41 -4.26
CA PRO A 113 -0.45 -18.40 -3.43
C PRO A 113 -0.62 -17.51 -2.19
N ALA A 114 -0.38 -18.06 -1.00
CA ALA A 114 -0.63 -17.36 0.25
C ALA A 114 0.46 -16.33 0.52
N GLY A 115 0.06 -15.09 0.77
CA GLY A 115 0.97 -13.98 1.10
C GLY A 115 1.13 -13.01 -0.07
N ILE A 116 2.24 -12.28 -0.06
CA ILE A 116 2.53 -11.24 -1.07
C ILE A 116 3.95 -11.35 -1.62
N PRO A 117 4.21 -10.94 -2.88
CA PRO A 117 5.53 -10.99 -3.50
C PRO A 117 6.41 -9.82 -3.05
N VAL A 118 6.75 -9.76 -1.76
CA VAL A 118 7.44 -8.62 -1.11
C VAL A 118 8.68 -8.15 -1.87
N PHE A 119 9.52 -9.08 -2.32
CA PHE A 119 10.82 -8.79 -2.95
C PHE A 119 10.78 -8.70 -4.47
N TRP A 120 9.61 -8.69 -5.11
CA TRP A 120 9.54 -8.43 -6.55
C TRP A 120 10.12 -7.03 -6.85
N PRO A 121 10.92 -6.86 -7.92
CA PRO A 121 11.20 -7.79 -9.03
C PRO A 121 12.42 -8.72 -8.84
N ILE A 122 13.06 -8.71 -7.67
CA ILE A 122 14.27 -9.53 -7.42
C ILE A 122 13.89 -11.01 -7.24
N SER A 123 12.75 -11.28 -6.59
CA SER A 123 12.19 -12.62 -6.41
C SER A 123 10.69 -12.61 -6.70
N GLY A 124 10.19 -13.72 -7.27
CA GLY A 124 8.76 -13.98 -7.44
C GLY A 124 8.14 -14.80 -6.30
N GLU A 125 8.89 -15.06 -5.23
CA GLU A 125 8.41 -15.81 -4.08
C GLU A 125 7.40 -15.00 -3.25
N TYR A 126 6.41 -15.70 -2.72
CA TYR A 126 5.36 -15.14 -1.87
C TYR A 126 5.74 -15.34 -0.40
N PHE A 127 5.59 -14.28 0.38
CA PHE A 127 5.92 -14.25 1.80
C PHE A 127 4.68 -13.96 2.62
N ILE A 128 4.50 -14.72 3.69
CA ILE A 128 3.43 -14.55 4.68
C ILE A 128 4.00 -14.75 6.08
N PHE A 129 3.50 -13.99 7.05
CA PHE A 129 3.93 -14.17 8.43
C PHE A 129 3.39 -15.49 9.01
N PRO A 130 4.24 -16.35 9.61
CA PRO A 130 3.83 -17.69 10.07
C PRO A 130 2.85 -17.69 11.25
N PHE A 131 2.73 -16.58 11.98
CA PHE A 131 1.84 -16.42 13.14
C PHE A 131 0.86 -15.27 12.88
N PRO A 132 -0.13 -15.44 12.00
CA PRO A 132 -1.00 -14.34 11.60
C PRO A 132 -1.73 -13.76 12.81
N ILE A 133 -1.61 -12.44 12.99
CA ILE A 133 -2.16 -11.71 14.14
C ILE A 133 -3.56 -11.18 13.81
N LEU A 134 -3.82 -10.91 12.52
CA LEU A 134 -5.09 -10.35 12.04
C LEU A 134 -6.00 -11.46 11.48
N PRO A 135 -7.30 -11.47 11.85
CA PRO A 135 -8.23 -12.50 11.39
C PRO A 135 -8.45 -12.44 9.87
N PRO A 136 -8.76 -13.57 9.21
CA PRO A 136 -9.12 -13.58 7.80
C PRO A 136 -10.48 -12.90 7.58
N ILE A 137 -10.57 -12.04 6.57
CA ILE A 137 -11.86 -11.55 6.07
C ILE A 137 -12.50 -12.67 5.25
N LEU A 138 -13.58 -13.27 5.77
CA LEU A 138 -14.43 -14.21 5.05
C LEU A 138 -15.03 -13.53 3.82
N HIS A 139 -14.48 -13.82 2.65
CA HIS A 139 -15.12 -13.44 1.40
C HIS A 139 -16.28 -14.41 1.16
N SER A 140 -17.51 -13.90 1.13
CA SER A 140 -18.64 -14.65 0.60
C SER A 140 -18.31 -15.04 -0.84
N GLN A 141 -18.27 -16.34 -1.13
CA GLN A 141 -18.10 -16.83 -2.49
C GLN A 141 -19.36 -16.48 -3.29
N PHE A 142 -19.30 -15.38 -4.04
CA PHE A 142 -20.25 -15.05 -5.10
C PHE A 142 -19.46 -14.79 -6.38
#